data_AF-A0A7C2GIH2-F1
#
_entry.id   AF-A0A7C2GIH2-F1
#
_cell.length_a   1.000
_cell.length_b   1.000
_cell.length_c   1.000
_cell.angle_alpha   90.00
_cell.angle_beta   90.00
_cell.angle_gamma   90.00
#
_symmetry.space_group_name_H-M   'P 1'
#
loop_
_entity.id
_entity.type
_entity.pdbx_description
1 polymer ?
#
loop_
_entity_poly.entity_id
_entity_poly.type
_entity_poly.pdbx_seq_one_letter_code
_entity_poly.pdbx_strand_id
1 'polypeptide(L)'
;MDAKVVGLDLAARPWRPTGAAVLTAGKIHTALLFGDDDILGFVGRQWPALVAVDAPLSLPAGRCCLRPDCACRRFGIARRCDRELVRLGFRAFWTALPSLVELTRRGIALARRLRAAGFDVIEVFPGAAQRRLGLPRKQDNRLELARRLTEDWGLILPTDRKLTHDELDAA
;
A
#
# COMPACT_ATOMS: atom_id res chain seq x y z
N MET A 1 9.60 -23.23 5.17
CA MET A 1 9.66 -22.29 4.04
C MET A 1 9.36 -20.92 4.62
N ASP A 2 10.31 -20.00 4.57
CA ASP A 2 10.04 -18.64 5.05
C ASP A 2 9.07 -17.98 4.06
N ALA A 3 7.91 -17.56 4.57
CA ALA A 3 6.88 -16.94 3.74
C ALA A 3 7.41 -15.62 3.17
N LYS A 4 7.32 -15.46 1.85
CA LYS A 4 7.67 -14.22 1.16
C LYS A 4 6.46 -13.30 1.10
N VAL A 5 6.65 -12.03 1.44
CA VAL A 5 5.60 -11.00 1.37
C VAL A 5 6.08 -9.85 0.48
N VAL A 6 5.17 -9.24 -0.27
CA VAL A 6 5.44 -8.02 -1.03
C VAL A 6 4.60 -6.88 -0.49
N GLY A 7 5.21 -5.74 -0.16
CA GLY A 7 4.55 -4.48 0.13
C GLY A 7 4.62 -3.52 -1.06
N LEU A 8 3.57 -2.74 -1.30
CA LEU A 8 3.44 -1.77 -2.38
C LEU A 8 2.92 -0.42 -1.87
N ASP A 9 3.71 0.65 -2.00
CA ASP A 9 3.27 2.05 -1.86
C ASP A 9 2.80 2.58 -3.22
N LEU A 10 1.53 2.33 -3.54
CA LEU A 10 0.99 2.50 -4.89
C LEU A 10 0.78 3.98 -5.22
N ALA A 11 1.41 4.47 -6.28
CA ALA A 11 1.12 5.79 -6.80
C ALA A 11 -0.19 5.84 -7.59
N ALA A 12 -0.90 6.98 -7.57
CA ALA A 12 -2.14 7.13 -8.35
C ALA A 12 -1.90 7.02 -9.87
N ARG A 13 -0.77 7.55 -10.35
CA ARG A 13 -0.44 7.68 -11.78
C ARG A 13 0.66 6.70 -12.16
N PRO A 14 0.58 6.02 -13.32
CA PRO A 14 1.54 4.99 -13.72
C PRO A 14 2.95 5.53 -14.01
N TRP A 15 3.11 6.81 -14.35
CA TRP A 15 4.42 7.45 -14.52
C TRP A 15 5.04 7.96 -13.22
N ARG A 16 4.33 7.85 -12.09
CA ARG A 16 4.85 8.17 -10.76
C ARG A 16 5.41 6.88 -10.14
N PRO A 17 6.54 6.98 -9.40
CA PRO A 17 7.14 5.80 -8.79
C PRO A 17 6.18 5.19 -7.76
N THR A 18 6.04 3.87 -7.84
CA THR A 18 5.45 3.00 -6.81
C THR A 18 6.58 2.33 -6.06
N GLY A 19 6.63 2.51 -4.75
CA GLY A 19 7.58 1.79 -3.91
C GLY A 19 7.18 0.33 -3.80
N ALA A 20 8.13 -0.57 -3.93
CA ALA A 20 7.93 -2.00 -3.69
C ALA A 20 8.98 -2.52 -2.73
N ALA A 21 8.58 -3.38 -1.79
CA ALA A 21 9.48 -4.08 -0.90
C ALA A 21 9.13 -5.57 -0.87
N VAL A 22 10.15 -6.42 -0.83
CA VAL A 22 10.05 -7.88 -0.73
C VAL A 22 10.67 -8.30 0.59
N LEU A 23 9.87 -8.86 1.48
CA LEU A 23 10.32 -9.46 2.72
C LEU A 23 10.52 -10.96 2.52
N THR A 24 11.74 -11.46 2.75
CA THR A 24 12.06 -12.89 2.76
C THR A 24 13.05 -13.17 3.89
N ALA A 25 12.67 -14.01 4.86
CA ALA A 25 13.54 -14.39 5.98
C ALA A 25 14.19 -13.18 6.70
N GLY A 26 13.40 -12.14 6.99
CA GLY A 26 13.86 -10.90 7.63
C GLY A 26 14.60 -9.93 6.70
N LYS A 27 14.94 -10.33 5.47
CA LYS A 27 15.61 -9.47 4.48
C LYS A 27 14.62 -8.71 3.64
N ILE A 28 14.87 -7.42 3.47
CA ILE A 28 14.09 -6.53 2.60
C ILE A 28 14.88 -6.25 1.32
N HIS A 29 14.23 -6.45 0.18
CA HIS A 29 14.69 -5.95 -1.11
C HIS A 29 13.69 -4.94 -1.64
N THR A 30 14.16 -3.78 -2.09
CA THR A 30 13.27 -2.73 -2.60
C THR A 30 13.47 -2.47 -4.08
N ALA A 31 12.41 -2.00 -4.72
CA ALA A 31 12.40 -1.57 -6.10
C ALA A 31 11.45 -0.38 -6.29
N LEU A 32 11.68 0.38 -7.36
CA LEU A 32 10.71 1.35 -7.88
C LEU A 32 10.04 0.75 -9.12
N LEU A 33 8.72 0.75 -9.11
CA LEU A 33 7.88 0.25 -10.19
C LEU A 33 7.00 1.37 -10.73
N PHE A 34 6.46 1.21 -11.93
CA PHE A 34 5.70 2.26 -12.61
C PHE A 34 4.35 1.74 -13.06
N GLY A 35 4.27 1.07 -14.21
CA GLY A 35 3.01 0.57 -14.76
C GLY A 35 2.44 -0.61 -13.98
N ASP A 36 1.13 -0.86 -14.10
CA ASP A 36 0.50 -2.01 -13.46
C ASP A 36 1.04 -3.34 -13.98
N ASP A 37 1.46 -3.39 -15.25
CA ASP A 37 2.09 -4.57 -15.85
C ASP A 37 3.49 -4.82 -15.28
N ASP A 38 4.25 -3.76 -14.98
CA ASP A 38 5.54 -3.87 -14.29
C ASP A 38 5.35 -4.43 -12.89
N ILE A 39 4.31 -3.95 -12.18
CA ILE A 39 3.95 -4.42 -10.84
C ILE A 39 3.55 -5.89 -10.87
N LEU A 40 2.68 -6.30 -11.81
CA LEU A 40 2.27 -7.69 -11.95
C LEU A 40 3.44 -8.59 -12.31
N GLY A 41 4.30 -8.17 -13.24
CA GLY A 41 5.51 -8.91 -13.59
C GLY A 41 6.47 -9.04 -12.41
N PHE A 42 6.63 -7.97 -11.61
CA PHE A 42 7.45 -8.00 -10.39
C PHE A 42 6.89 -8.98 -9.36
N VAL A 43 5.61 -8.86 -9.01
CA VAL A 43 4.96 -9.76 -8.04
C VAL A 43 5.00 -11.21 -8.54
N GLY A 44 4.73 -11.43 -9.83
CA GLY A 44 4.80 -12.76 -10.45
C GLY A 44 6.18 -13.41 -10.35
N ARG A 45 7.25 -12.65 -10.60
CA ARG A 45 8.64 -13.15 -10.42
C ARG A 45 8.97 -13.45 -8.95
N GLN A 46 8.42 -12.67 -8.01
CA GLN A 46 8.65 -12.90 -6.59
C GLN A 46 7.86 -14.10 -6.06
N TRP A 47 6.65 -14.34 -6.58
CA TRP A 47 5.71 -15.35 -6.13
C TRP A 47 5.49 -15.34 -4.60
N PRO A 48 5.03 -14.20 -4.02
CA PRO A 48 4.83 -14.08 -2.59
C PRO A 48 3.57 -14.83 -2.13
N ALA A 49 3.55 -15.19 -0.85
CA ALA A 49 2.35 -15.69 -0.17
C ALA A 49 1.32 -14.59 0.10
N LEU A 50 1.74 -13.32 0.13
CA LEU A 50 0.87 -12.18 0.41
C LEU A 50 1.39 -10.91 -0.29
N VAL A 51 0.46 -10.11 -0.80
CA VAL A 51 0.71 -8.76 -1.32
C VAL A 51 -0.06 -7.73 -0.48
N ALA A 52 0.66 -6.83 0.18
CA ALA A 52 0.12 -5.71 0.92
C ALA A 52 0.18 -4.44 0.07
N VAL A 53 -0.95 -3.75 -0.11
CA VAL A 53 -1.04 -2.56 -0.98
C VAL A 53 -1.53 -1.36 -0.18
N ASP A 54 -0.74 -0.28 -0.16
CA ASP A 54 -1.17 1.04 0.33
C ASP A 54 -2.02 1.74 -0.74
N ALA A 55 -3.27 1.30 -0.85
CA ALA A 55 -4.29 1.97 -1.64
C ALA A 55 -5.69 1.45 -1.24
N PRO A 56 -6.75 2.25 -1.43
CA PRO A 56 -8.11 1.72 -1.33
C PRO A 56 -8.36 0.62 -2.38
N LEU A 57 -8.70 -0.59 -1.93
CA LEU A 57 -8.93 -1.77 -2.79
C LEU A 57 -10.41 -2.09 -3.01
N SER A 58 -11.31 -1.21 -2.58
CA SER A 58 -12.76 -1.40 -2.71
C SER A 58 -13.50 -0.07 -2.81
N LEU A 59 -14.76 -0.12 -3.26
CA LEU A 59 -15.65 1.05 -3.26
C LEU A 59 -16.43 1.13 -1.93
N PRO A 60 -16.95 2.31 -1.56
CA PRO A 60 -17.99 2.41 -0.54
C PRO A 60 -19.17 1.50 -0.85
N ALA A 61 -19.75 0.86 0.17
CA ALA A 61 -20.88 -0.04 0.00
C ALA A 61 -22.04 0.65 -0.75
N GLY A 62 -22.59 -0.02 -1.77
CA GLY A 62 -23.64 0.52 -2.63
C GLY A 62 -23.15 1.36 -3.81
N ARG A 63 -21.87 1.76 -3.86
CA ARG A 63 -21.32 2.42 -5.05
C ARG A 63 -20.95 1.42 -6.14
N CYS A 64 -21.36 1.70 -7.37
CA CYS A 64 -20.87 0.98 -8.56
C CYS A 64 -19.62 1.64 -9.15
N CYS A 65 -19.41 2.94 -8.89
CA CYS A 65 -18.25 3.69 -9.40
C CYS A 65 -17.94 4.92 -8.53
N LEU A 66 -16.90 5.67 -8.90
CA LEU A 66 -16.52 6.94 -8.27
C LEU A 66 -16.83 8.18 -9.12
N ARG A 67 -17.70 8.05 -10.14
CA ARG A 67 -18.07 9.20 -10.97
C ARG A 67 -18.94 10.19 -10.19
N PRO A 68 -18.74 11.50 -10.34
CA PRO A 68 -19.47 12.52 -9.59
C PRO A 68 -20.94 12.68 -10.01
N ASP A 69 -21.28 12.27 -11.22
CA ASP A 69 -22.60 12.35 -11.87
C ASP A 69 -23.43 11.07 -11.73
N CYS A 70 -22.88 10.01 -11.15
CA CYS A 70 -23.59 8.75 -10.99
C CYS A 70 -24.55 8.79 -9.79
N ALA A 71 -25.77 8.27 -9.95
CA ALA A 71 -26.77 8.16 -8.88
C ALA A 71 -26.27 7.40 -7.63
N CYS A 72 -25.30 6.47 -7.79
CA CYS A 72 -24.70 5.76 -6.67
C CYS A 72 -23.91 6.69 -5.71
N ARG A 73 -23.63 7.95 -6.09
CA ARG A 73 -22.97 8.93 -5.22
C ARG A 73 -23.68 9.09 -3.87
N ARG A 74 -25.00 8.87 -3.83
CA ARG A 74 -25.85 8.91 -2.62
C ARG A 74 -25.34 8.03 -1.47
N PHE A 75 -24.57 6.98 -1.76
CA PHE A 75 -24.01 6.08 -0.75
C PHE A 75 -22.78 6.63 -0.02
N GLY A 76 -22.40 7.90 -0.25
CA GLY A 76 -21.33 8.58 0.47
C GLY A 76 -19.93 8.23 -0.04
N ILE A 77 -18.90 8.80 0.58
CA ILE A 77 -17.50 8.76 0.08
C ILE A 77 -16.58 7.80 0.84
N ALA A 78 -17.08 7.22 1.93
CA ALA A 78 -16.30 6.49 2.91
C ALA A 78 -16.75 5.02 3.00
N ARG A 79 -15.78 4.11 3.08
CA ARG A 79 -15.99 2.70 3.40
C ARG A 79 -16.13 2.50 4.91
N ARG A 80 -16.53 1.28 5.31
CA ARG A 80 -16.56 0.90 6.72
C ARG A 80 -15.17 1.02 7.37
N CYS A 81 -14.13 0.49 6.74
CA CYS A 81 -12.76 0.57 7.25
C CYS A 81 -12.30 2.03 7.44
N ASP A 82 -12.60 2.93 6.49
CA ASP A 82 -12.27 4.35 6.63
C ASP A 82 -12.91 4.96 7.89
N ARG A 83 -14.17 4.61 8.18
CA ARG A 83 -14.88 5.09 9.37
C ARG A 83 -14.32 4.51 10.66
N GLU A 84 -13.92 3.24 10.67
CA GLU A 84 -13.26 2.63 11.83
C GLU A 84 -11.91 3.27 12.11
N LEU A 85 -11.11 3.59 11.08
CA LEU A 85 -9.86 4.32 11.24
C LEU A 85 -10.09 5.67 11.94
N VAL A 86 -11.12 6.41 11.56
CA VAL A 86 -11.48 7.67 12.24
C VAL A 86 -11.89 7.45 13.69
N ARG A 87 -12.68 6.41 13.99
CA ARG A 87 -13.07 6.08 15.37
C ARG A 87 -11.86 5.74 16.25
N LEU A 88 -10.83 5.13 15.67
CA LEU A 88 -9.57 4.83 16.34
C LEU A 88 -8.61 6.05 16.44
N GLY A 89 -9.07 7.24 16.06
CA GLY A 89 -8.27 8.47 16.16
C GLY A 89 -7.27 8.67 15.02
N PHE A 90 -7.42 7.96 13.91
CA PHE A 90 -6.61 8.17 12.71
C PHE A 90 -7.28 9.18 11.77
N ARG A 91 -6.48 9.98 11.09
CA ARG A 91 -6.96 10.81 9.97
C ARG A 91 -7.09 9.92 8.73
N ALA A 92 -8.31 9.48 8.43
CA ALA A 92 -8.57 8.67 7.26
C ALA A 92 -8.67 9.52 5.98
N PHE A 93 -8.16 8.96 4.89
CA PHE A 93 -8.28 9.49 3.54
C PHE A 93 -9.47 8.81 2.87
N TRP A 94 -10.63 9.48 2.81
CA TRP A 94 -11.85 8.83 2.34
C TRP A 94 -11.73 8.39 0.88
N THR A 95 -12.06 7.12 0.65
CA THR A 95 -11.94 6.40 -0.63
C THR A 95 -12.40 7.16 -1.88
N ALA A 96 -13.46 7.97 -1.78
CA ALA A 96 -14.02 8.73 -2.89
C ALA A 96 -13.74 10.25 -2.83
N LEU A 97 -12.75 10.71 -2.06
CA LEU A 97 -12.26 12.08 -2.18
C LEU A 97 -11.71 12.33 -3.59
N PRO A 98 -11.93 13.51 -4.20
CA PRO A 98 -11.47 13.79 -5.56
C PRO A 98 -9.99 13.48 -5.80
N SER A 99 -9.12 13.80 -4.83
CA SER A 99 -7.68 13.53 -4.90
C SER A 99 -7.31 12.04 -4.85
N LEU A 100 -8.20 11.17 -4.38
CA LEU A 100 -7.98 9.73 -4.25
C LEU A 100 -8.68 8.91 -5.33
N VAL A 101 -9.61 9.49 -6.09
CA VAL A 101 -10.40 8.73 -7.08
C VAL A 101 -9.50 7.96 -8.05
N GLU A 102 -8.41 8.58 -8.52
CA GLU A 102 -7.45 7.94 -9.42
C GLU A 102 -6.74 6.76 -8.74
N LEU A 103 -6.19 6.98 -7.55
CA LEU A 103 -5.54 5.93 -6.74
C LEU A 103 -6.49 4.78 -6.41
N THR A 104 -7.71 5.07 -5.95
CA THR A 104 -8.71 4.06 -5.60
C THR A 104 -9.09 3.22 -6.82
N ARG A 105 -9.30 3.84 -7.99
CA ARG A 105 -9.60 3.09 -9.22
C ARG A 105 -8.44 2.17 -9.59
N ARG A 106 -7.22 2.69 -9.52
CA ARG A 106 -6.00 1.93 -9.80
C ARG A 106 -5.82 0.77 -8.82
N GLY A 107 -5.94 1.01 -7.52
CA GLY A 107 -5.84 0.01 -6.46
C GLY A 107 -6.85 -1.12 -6.63
N ILE A 108 -8.13 -0.79 -6.86
CA ILE A 108 -9.17 -1.79 -7.14
C ILE A 108 -8.82 -2.64 -8.38
N ALA A 109 -8.38 -2.00 -9.47
CA ALA A 109 -8.03 -2.70 -10.71
C ALA A 109 -6.82 -3.63 -10.50
N LEU A 110 -5.75 -3.12 -9.90
CA LEU A 110 -4.53 -3.87 -9.60
C LEU A 110 -4.82 -5.06 -8.68
N ALA A 111 -5.55 -4.86 -7.59
CA ALA A 111 -5.90 -5.94 -6.66
C ALA A 111 -6.76 -7.02 -7.31
N ARG A 112 -7.66 -6.67 -8.24
CA ARG A 112 -8.41 -7.66 -9.03
C ARG A 112 -7.49 -8.49 -9.91
N ARG A 113 -6.54 -7.84 -10.60
CA ARG A 113 -5.58 -8.53 -11.49
C ARG A 113 -4.65 -9.47 -10.70
N LEU A 114 -4.14 -9.01 -9.55
CA LEU A 114 -3.31 -9.83 -8.66
C LEU A 114 -4.07 -11.04 -8.09
N ARG A 115 -5.30 -10.83 -7.60
CA ARG A 115 -6.15 -11.94 -7.10
C ARG A 115 -6.50 -12.93 -8.21
N ALA A 116 -6.80 -12.44 -9.42
CA ALA A 116 -7.05 -13.30 -10.57
C ALA A 116 -5.81 -14.12 -10.99
N ALA A 117 -4.60 -13.62 -10.70
CA ALA A 117 -3.35 -14.34 -10.89
C ALA A 117 -3.00 -15.31 -9.74
N GLY A 118 -3.86 -15.44 -8.72
CA GLY A 118 -3.71 -16.40 -7.63
C GLY A 118 -3.02 -15.86 -6.37
N PHE A 119 -2.81 -14.54 -6.26
CA PHE A 119 -2.19 -13.95 -5.08
C PHE A 119 -3.21 -13.53 -4.03
N ASP A 120 -2.88 -13.73 -2.75
CA ASP A 120 -3.58 -13.09 -1.65
C ASP A 120 -3.19 -11.62 -1.57
N VAL A 121 -4.20 -10.73 -1.53
CA VAL A 121 -4.00 -9.28 -1.55
C VAL A 121 -4.78 -8.60 -0.44
N ILE A 122 -4.06 -7.87 0.42
CA ILE A 122 -4.63 -7.06 1.49
C ILE A 122 -4.39 -5.58 1.26
N GLU A 123 -5.31 -4.77 1.78
CA GLU A 123 -5.12 -3.33 1.90
C GLU A 123 -4.39 -3.03 3.20
N VAL A 124 -3.39 -2.15 3.13
CA VAL A 124 -2.70 -1.61 4.30
C VAL A 124 -2.83 -0.10 4.36
N PHE A 125 -2.66 0.46 5.56
CA PHE A 125 -2.62 1.90 5.78
C PHE A 125 -1.38 2.23 6.63
N PRO A 126 -0.23 2.56 6.00
CA PRO A 126 1.07 2.66 6.66
C PRO A 126 1.06 3.60 7.87
N GLY A 127 0.36 4.73 7.78
CA GLY A 127 0.28 5.68 8.90
C GLY A 127 -0.38 5.10 10.17
N ALA A 128 -1.36 4.20 10.02
CA ALA A 128 -1.92 3.50 11.18
C ALA A 128 -1.02 2.37 11.68
N ALA A 129 -0.41 1.62 10.76
CA ALA A 129 0.55 0.58 11.10
C ALA A 129 1.73 1.15 11.88
N GLN A 130 2.40 2.18 11.35
CA GLN A 130 3.53 2.87 11.98
C GLN A 130 3.17 3.33 13.39
N ARG A 131 2.06 4.05 13.57
CA ARG A 131 1.62 4.48 14.91
C ARG A 131 1.40 3.29 15.85
N ARG A 132 0.78 2.21 15.37
CA ARG A 132 0.47 1.04 16.20
C ARG A 132 1.71 0.26 16.61
N LEU A 133 2.73 0.23 15.75
CA LEU A 133 4.06 -0.36 15.97
C LEU A 133 5.02 0.61 16.68
N GLY A 134 4.54 1.82 16.99
CA GLY A 134 5.34 2.88 17.61
C GLY A 134 6.34 3.54 16.68
N LEU A 135 6.43 3.17 15.40
CA LEU A 135 7.41 3.68 14.44
C LEU A 135 7.13 5.15 14.04
N PRO A 136 8.17 5.95 13.77
CA PRO A 136 8.00 7.30 13.21
C PRO A 136 7.44 7.21 11.79
N ARG A 137 6.84 8.29 11.29
CA ARG A 137 6.43 8.35 9.89
C ARG A 137 7.62 8.70 9.01
N LYS A 138 7.60 8.22 7.75
CA LYS A 138 8.63 8.53 6.74
C LYS A 138 8.85 10.04 6.53
N GLN A 139 7.79 10.83 6.69
CA GLN A 139 7.79 12.29 6.53
C GLN A 139 8.46 13.01 7.71
N ASP A 140 8.44 12.39 8.89
CA ASP A 140 8.91 13.01 10.12
C ASP A 140 10.41 12.72 10.31
N ASN A 141 10.85 11.45 10.17
CA ASN A 141 12.25 11.09 10.24
C ASN A 141 12.56 9.75 9.55
N ARG A 142 13.06 9.83 8.31
CA ARG A 142 13.42 8.64 7.50
C ARG A 142 14.52 7.78 8.14
N LEU A 143 15.56 8.41 8.70
CA LEU A 143 16.68 7.68 9.29
C LEU A 143 16.23 6.90 10.52
N GLU A 144 15.38 7.53 11.33
CA GLU A 144 14.81 6.88 12.51
C GLU A 144 13.86 5.73 12.12
N LEU A 145 13.05 5.89 11.06
CA LEU A 145 12.22 4.79 10.57
C LEU A 145 13.08 3.58 10.16
N ALA A 146 14.11 3.81 9.34
CA ALA A 146 15.02 2.74 8.92
C ALA A 146 15.72 2.08 10.11
N ARG A 147 16.22 2.89 11.05
CA ARG A 147 16.87 2.41 12.27
C ARG A 147 15.96 1.52 13.11
N ARG A 148 14.70 1.92 13.30
CA ARG A 148 13.75 1.15 14.10
C ARG A 148 13.24 -0.11 13.41
N LEU A 149 13.13 -0.11 12.08
CA LEU A 149 12.88 -1.33 11.32
C LEU A 149 14.01 -2.35 11.52
N THR A 150 15.27 -1.88 11.59
CA THR A 150 16.41 -2.76 11.85
C THR A 150 16.51 -3.20 13.31
N GLU A 151 16.38 -2.27 14.27
CA GLU A 151 16.65 -2.53 15.69
C GLU A 151 15.46 -3.19 16.41
N ASP A 152 14.24 -2.68 16.22
CA ASP A 152 13.06 -3.17 16.95
C ASP A 152 12.48 -4.42 16.29
N TRP A 153 12.62 -4.54 14.96
CA TRP A 153 11.98 -5.59 14.16
C TRP A 153 12.97 -6.57 13.51
N GLY A 154 14.28 -6.34 13.65
CA GLY A 154 15.31 -7.25 13.13
C GLY A 154 15.34 -7.33 11.59
N LEU A 155 14.77 -6.35 10.89
CA LEU A 155 14.76 -6.34 9.42
C LEU A 155 16.14 -5.98 8.89
N ILE A 156 16.56 -6.64 7.81
CA ILE A 156 17.80 -6.35 7.10
C ILE A 156 17.46 -5.53 5.87
N LEU A 157 17.70 -4.22 5.95
CA LEU A 157 17.45 -3.28 4.86
C LEU A 157 18.64 -3.22 3.87
N PRO A 158 18.42 -2.83 2.60
CA PRO A 158 19.51 -2.56 1.66
C PRO A 158 20.46 -1.47 2.17
N THR A 159 21.77 -1.76 2.14
CA THR A 159 22.83 -0.85 2.63
C THR A 159 23.69 -0.27 1.50
N ASP A 160 23.55 -0.79 0.29
CA ASP A 160 24.30 -0.38 -0.91
C ASP A 160 23.83 0.97 -1.47
N ARG A 161 22.65 1.45 -1.05
CA ARG A 161 22.07 2.71 -1.49
C ARG A 161 21.13 3.32 -0.47
N LYS A 162 20.78 4.59 -0.68
CA LYS A 162 19.78 5.30 0.11
C LYS A 162 18.36 4.98 -0.39
N LEU A 163 17.52 4.42 0.48
CA LEU A 163 16.12 4.12 0.16
C LEU A 163 15.28 5.38 0.02
N THR A 164 14.34 5.39 -0.92
CA THR A 164 13.37 6.48 -1.07
C THR A 164 12.29 6.43 0.01
N HIS A 165 11.45 7.47 0.04
CA HIS A 165 10.26 7.52 0.90
C HIS A 165 9.27 6.41 0.56
N ASP A 166 9.07 6.15 -0.73
CA ASP A 166 8.10 5.16 -1.21
C ASP A 166 8.60 3.73 -0.92
N GLU A 167 9.92 3.49 -1.06
CA GLU A 167 10.53 2.19 -0.75
C GLU A 167 10.48 1.84 0.75
N LEU A 168 10.63 2.83 1.63
CA LEU A 168 10.58 2.62 3.07
C LEU A 168 9.16 2.47 3.61
N ASP A 169 8.16 3.10 3.00
CA ASP A 169 6.76 2.86 3.39
C ASP A 169 6.23 1.53 2.87
N ALA A 170 6.82 1.00 1.79
CA ALA A 170 6.51 -0.33 1.28
C ALA A 170 7.11 -1.47 2.13
N ALA A 171 8.19 -1.19 2.88
CA ALA A 171 8.92 -2.16 3.71
C ALA A 171 8.24 -2.40 5.07
#